data_AF-A0AA47ETX0-F1
#
_entry.id   AF-A0AA47ETX0-F1
#
_cell.length_a   1.000
_cell.length_b   1.000
_cell.length_c   1.000
_cell.angle_alpha   90.00
_cell.angle_beta   90.00
_cell.angle_gamma   90.00
#
_symmetry.space_group_name_H-M   'P 1'
#
loop_
_entity.id
_entity.type
_entity.pdbx_description
1 polymer ?
#
loop_
_entity_poly.entity_id
_entity_poly.type
_entity_poly.pdbx_seq_one_letter_code
_entity_poly.pdbx_strand_id
1 'polypeptide(L)'
;MSESVDKFSAHEVATWLRRHPTFLKQFPDLAVSLLVPRDDGPTASLATYQLEVLRDKNRELSRRLHELGHNAQDNERLAVRTHQLTLALMRQTSAADTLKAMAASLAEDFNGELVRLVLLTPVAGLDADWLQVIAADDARLAPFRDCLSDGEPICGRLQTEKHALLYAEQAAEVQSTALLPLPGIGLIAVGSSDANRFYPGMGTLFLRMMGESLSVALQRFDA
;
A
#
# COMPACT_ATOMS: atom_id res chain seq x y z
N MET A 1 -32.07 -15.95 -11.37
CA MET A 1 -31.54 -17.31 -11.51
C MET A 1 -31.49 -17.63 -13.00
N SER A 2 -30.35 -17.43 -13.67
CA SER A 2 -30.22 -17.84 -15.07
C SER A 2 -29.79 -19.30 -15.11
N GLU A 3 -30.72 -20.19 -15.42
CA GLU A 3 -30.38 -21.54 -15.88
C GLU A 3 -29.63 -21.39 -17.21
N SER A 4 -28.32 -21.60 -17.17
CA SER A 4 -27.55 -21.85 -18.40
C SER A 4 -28.00 -23.19 -18.94
N VAL A 5 -28.84 -23.17 -19.99
CA VAL A 5 -29.19 -24.35 -20.77
C VAL A 5 -27.89 -24.95 -21.32
N ASP A 6 -27.50 -26.09 -20.78
CA ASP A 6 -26.27 -26.78 -21.17
C ASP A 6 -26.44 -27.22 -22.64
N LYS A 7 -25.68 -26.61 -23.56
CA LYS A 7 -25.82 -26.80 -25.01
C LYS A 7 -25.45 -28.19 -25.51
N PHE A 8 -24.91 -29.05 -24.65
CA PHE A 8 -24.42 -30.37 -24.98
C PHE A 8 -24.98 -31.40 -24.01
N SER A 9 -25.46 -32.52 -24.52
CA SER A 9 -25.83 -33.66 -23.68
C SER A 9 -24.58 -34.33 -23.10
N ALA A 10 -24.69 -34.88 -21.89
CA ALA A 10 -23.59 -35.61 -21.26
C ALA A 10 -23.02 -36.73 -22.15
N HIS A 11 -23.87 -37.35 -22.98
CA HIS A 11 -23.46 -38.39 -23.92
C HIS A 11 -22.60 -37.85 -25.08
N GLU A 12 -22.91 -36.65 -25.59
CA GLU A 12 -22.10 -36.00 -26.61
C GLU A 12 -20.74 -35.61 -26.07
N VAL A 13 -20.68 -35.05 -24.86
CA VAL A 13 -19.43 -34.70 -24.18
C VAL A 13 -18.55 -35.93 -23.98
N ALA A 14 -19.12 -37.04 -23.47
CA ALA A 14 -18.39 -38.30 -23.28
C ALA A 14 -17.88 -38.88 -24.61
N THR A 15 -18.69 -38.86 -25.67
CA THR A 15 -18.31 -39.34 -27.00
C THR A 15 -17.19 -38.49 -27.60
N TRP A 16 -17.26 -37.17 -27.41
CA TRP A 16 -16.25 -36.25 -27.88
C TRP A 16 -14.91 -36.45 -27.15
N LEU A 17 -14.91 -36.60 -25.82
CA LEU A 17 -13.72 -36.87 -25.02
C LEU A 17 -13.07 -38.21 -25.38
N ARG A 18 -13.85 -39.27 -25.65
CA ARG A 18 -13.31 -40.56 -26.13
C ARG A 18 -12.60 -40.44 -27.48
N ARG A 19 -13.08 -39.56 -28.37
CA ARG A 19 -12.45 -39.29 -29.67
C ARG A 19 -11.21 -38.40 -29.56
N HIS A 20 -11.04 -37.68 -28.44
CA HIS A 20 -9.93 -36.76 -28.20
C HIS A 20 -9.21 -37.09 -26.88
N PRO A 21 -8.53 -38.24 -26.77
CA PRO A 21 -7.91 -38.70 -25.52
C PRO A 21 -6.75 -37.81 -25.03
N THR A 22 -6.17 -36.99 -25.90
CA THR A 22 -5.12 -36.02 -25.56
C THR A 22 -5.66 -34.68 -25.08
N PHE A 23 -6.97 -34.44 -25.13
CA PHE A 23 -7.59 -33.17 -24.77
C PHE A 23 -7.22 -32.72 -23.35
N LEU A 24 -7.22 -33.64 -22.38
CA LEU A 24 -6.85 -33.32 -21.00
C LEU A 24 -5.35 -32.99 -20.82
N LYS A 25 -4.48 -33.34 -21.79
CA LYS A 25 -3.09 -32.86 -21.80
C LYS A 25 -2.98 -31.41 -22.27
N GLN A 26 -3.89 -30.98 -23.14
CA GLN A 26 -3.95 -29.61 -23.66
C GLN A 26 -4.62 -28.65 -22.67
N PHE A 27 -5.48 -29.19 -21.79
CA PHE A 27 -6.18 -28.45 -20.73
C PHE A 27 -5.88 -29.09 -19.36
N PRO A 28 -4.65 -28.96 -18.84
CA PRO A 28 -4.26 -29.58 -17.57
C PRO A 28 -5.10 -29.10 -16.38
N ASP A 29 -5.56 -27.84 -16.40
CA ASP A 29 -6.42 -27.27 -15.36
C ASP A 29 -7.78 -27.98 -15.28
N LEU A 30 -8.31 -28.41 -16.43
CA LEU A 30 -9.54 -29.20 -16.51
C LEU A 30 -9.33 -30.62 -15.98
N ALA A 31 -8.19 -31.23 -16.29
CA ALA A 31 -7.83 -32.55 -15.73
C ALA A 31 -7.70 -32.51 -14.19
N VAL A 32 -7.24 -31.38 -13.65
CA VAL A 32 -7.13 -31.14 -12.21
C VAL A 32 -8.48 -30.83 -11.54
N SER A 33 -9.51 -30.43 -12.29
CA SER A 33 -10.84 -30.09 -11.73
C SER A 33 -11.89 -31.19 -11.91
N LEU A 34 -11.72 -32.11 -12.87
CA LEU A 34 -12.64 -33.24 -13.05
C LEU A 34 -12.58 -34.21 -11.85
N LEU A 35 -13.74 -34.41 -11.21
CA LEU A 35 -13.97 -35.44 -10.21
C LEU A 35 -14.58 -36.66 -10.91
N VAL A 36 -14.04 -37.85 -10.66
CA VAL A 36 -14.71 -39.11 -10.98
C VAL A 36 -15.34 -39.60 -9.67
N PRO A 37 -16.66 -39.45 -9.47
CA PRO A 37 -17.33 -40.11 -8.36
C PRO A 37 -17.14 -41.62 -8.55
N ARG A 38 -16.50 -42.29 -7.60
CA ARG A 38 -16.51 -43.76 -7.55
C ARG A 38 -17.61 -44.20 -6.59
N ASP A 39 -18.53 -45.02 -7.07
CA ASP A 39 -19.56 -45.66 -6.26
C ASP A 39 -19.02 -46.88 -5.49
N ASP A 40 -17.92 -46.73 -4.76
CA ASP A 40 -17.28 -47.83 -4.01
C ASP A 40 -17.35 -47.62 -2.48
N GLY A 41 -18.50 -47.95 -1.87
CA GLY A 41 -18.63 -48.33 -0.45
C GLY A 41 -18.23 -47.31 0.65
N PRO A 42 -18.45 -47.63 1.94
CA PRO A 42 -18.35 -46.68 3.06
C PRO A 42 -16.90 -46.37 3.49
N THR A 43 -15.90 -46.76 2.69
CA THR A 43 -14.49 -46.53 2.99
C THR A 43 -13.92 -45.59 1.94
N ALA A 44 -14.06 -44.28 2.17
CA ALA A 44 -13.39 -43.27 1.37
C ALA A 44 -11.90 -43.61 1.27
N SER A 45 -11.42 -43.93 0.05
CA SER A 45 -10.03 -44.31 -0.17
C SER A 45 -9.13 -43.16 0.28
N LEU A 46 -8.21 -43.43 1.20
CA LEU A 46 -7.23 -42.48 1.73
C LEU A 46 -6.52 -41.70 0.61
N ALA A 47 -6.33 -42.32 -0.56
CA ALA A 47 -5.75 -41.70 -1.74
C ALA A 47 -6.62 -40.56 -2.33
N THR A 48 -7.94 -40.71 -2.35
CA THR A 48 -8.87 -39.66 -2.81
C THR A 48 -8.83 -38.46 -1.88
N TYR A 49 -8.88 -38.69 -0.56
CA TYR A 49 -8.73 -37.64 0.44
C TYR A 49 -7.36 -36.94 0.35
N GLN A 50 -6.29 -37.70 0.16
CA GLN A 50 -4.95 -37.14 -0.04
C GLN A 50 -4.85 -36.29 -1.32
N LEU A 51 -5.49 -36.70 -2.42
CA LEU A 51 -5.53 -35.93 -3.67
C LEU A 51 -6.32 -34.63 -3.52
N GLU A 52 -7.45 -34.65 -2.81
CA GLU A 52 -8.23 -33.44 -2.50
C GLU A 52 -7.41 -32.46 -1.66
N VAL A 53 -6.79 -32.95 -0.57
CA VAL A 53 -5.91 -32.14 0.28
C VAL A 53 -4.74 -31.55 -0.51
N LEU A 54 -4.12 -32.31 -1.41
CA LEU A 54 -3.03 -31.81 -2.26
C LEU A 54 -3.50 -30.74 -3.25
N ARG A 55 -4.70 -30.89 -3.82
CA ARG A 55 -5.31 -29.90 -4.72
C ARG A 55 -5.64 -28.61 -3.98
N ASP A 56 -6.18 -28.69 -2.78
CA ASP A 56 -6.50 -27.51 -1.98
C ASP A 56 -5.22 -26.78 -1.54
N LYS A 57 -4.18 -27.52 -1.13
CA LYS A 57 -2.86 -26.93 -0.87
C LYS A 57 -2.26 -26.27 -2.12
N ASN A 58 -2.40 -26.88 -3.29
CA ASN A 58 -1.89 -26.31 -4.53
C ASN A 58 -2.61 -24.99 -4.87
N ARG A 59 -3.95 -24.97 -4.77
CA ARG A 59 -4.75 -23.75 -4.96
C ARG A 59 -4.35 -22.65 -3.97
N GLU A 60 -4.15 -23.00 -2.70
CA GLU A 60 -3.72 -22.04 -1.68
C GLU A 60 -2.32 -21.49 -1.99
N LEU A 61 -1.38 -22.34 -2.39
CA LEU A 61 -0.03 -21.91 -2.78
C LEU A 61 -0.07 -21.02 -4.01
N SER A 62 -0.85 -21.36 -5.04
CA SER A 62 -1.04 -20.53 -6.22
C SER A 62 -1.62 -19.16 -5.87
N ARG A 63 -2.60 -19.09 -4.96
CA ARG A 63 -3.12 -17.81 -4.45
C ARG A 63 -2.04 -16.99 -3.76
N ARG A 64 -1.28 -17.59 -2.84
CA ARG A 64 -0.19 -16.92 -2.13
C ARG A 64 0.91 -16.43 -3.08
N LEU A 65 1.24 -17.19 -4.13
CA LEU A 65 2.20 -16.77 -5.16
C LEU A 65 1.70 -15.53 -5.93
N HIS A 66 0.42 -15.49 -6.29
CA HIS A 66 -0.16 -14.31 -6.93
C HIS A 66 -0.13 -13.08 -6.01
N GLU A 67 -0.46 -13.25 -4.72
CA GLU A 67 -0.37 -12.18 -3.73
C GLU A 67 1.06 -11.65 -3.56
N LEU A 68 2.06 -12.54 -3.48
CA LEU A 68 3.47 -12.15 -3.43
C LEU A 68 3.89 -11.42 -4.71
N GLY A 69 3.44 -11.86 -5.88
CA GLY A 69 3.70 -11.20 -7.16
C GLY A 69 3.13 -9.78 -7.21
N HIS A 70 1.89 -9.60 -6.75
CA HIS A 70 1.26 -8.28 -6.67
C HIS A 70 2.01 -7.36 -5.71
N ASN A 71 2.33 -7.84 -4.50
CA ASN A 71 3.09 -7.07 -3.51
C ASN A 71 4.48 -6.69 -4.02
N ALA A 72 5.14 -7.57 -4.78
CA ALA A 72 6.43 -7.28 -5.39
C ALA A 72 6.33 -6.14 -6.42
N GLN A 73 5.30 -6.15 -7.27
CA GLN A 73 5.04 -5.09 -8.25
C GLN A 73 4.74 -3.74 -7.58
N ASP A 74 3.93 -3.73 -6.52
CA ASP A 74 3.64 -2.52 -5.74
C ASP A 74 4.91 -1.96 -5.09
N ASN A 75 5.73 -2.82 -4.49
CA ASN A 75 7.00 -2.43 -3.88
C ASN A 75 8.00 -1.90 -4.92
N GLU A 76 8.07 -2.50 -6.10
CA GLU A 76 8.91 -2.01 -7.21
C GLU A 76 8.46 -0.62 -7.66
N ARG A 77 7.14 -0.40 -7.80
CA ARG A 77 6.59 0.92 -8.12
C ARG A 77 6.92 1.96 -7.06
N LEU A 78 6.78 1.62 -5.78
CA LEU A 78 7.13 2.51 -4.66
C LEU A 78 8.63 2.82 -4.63
N ALA A 79 9.48 1.83 -4.88
CA ALA A 79 10.94 2.01 -4.96
C ALA A 79 11.33 2.97 -6.08
N VAL A 80 10.77 2.78 -7.29
CA VAL A 80 11.02 3.66 -8.44
C VAL A 80 10.56 5.09 -8.15
N ARG A 81 9.37 5.27 -7.57
CA ARG A 81 8.84 6.59 -7.19
C ARG A 81 9.71 7.28 -6.14
N THR A 82 10.10 6.55 -5.10
CA THR A 82 10.99 7.06 -4.05
C THR A 82 12.32 7.51 -4.65
N HIS A 83 12.91 6.71 -5.55
CA HIS A 83 14.14 7.08 -6.24
C HIS A 83 13.97 8.33 -7.13
N GLN A 84 12.88 8.42 -7.89
CA GLN A 84 12.56 9.59 -8.71
C GLN A 84 12.39 10.86 -7.87
N LEU A 85 11.71 10.75 -6.72
CA LEU A 85 11.60 11.83 -5.74
C LEU A 85 12.97 12.25 -5.23
N THR A 86 13.84 11.32 -4.80
CA THR A 86 15.20 11.65 -4.36
C THR A 86 15.95 12.45 -5.43
N LEU A 87 15.90 12.02 -6.70
CA LEU A 87 16.52 12.76 -7.81
C LEU A 87 15.87 14.14 -8.03
N ALA A 88 14.56 14.26 -7.86
CA ALA A 88 13.84 15.53 -8.00
C ALA A 88 14.22 16.51 -6.89
N LEU A 89 14.35 16.06 -5.65
CA LEU A 89 14.82 16.86 -4.51
C LEU A 89 16.26 17.32 -4.73
N MET A 90 17.15 16.43 -5.21
CA MET A 90 18.54 16.77 -5.53
C MET A 90 18.68 17.85 -6.61
N ARG A 91 17.71 18.00 -7.52
CA ARG A 91 17.76 19.03 -8.57
C ARG A 91 17.34 20.42 -8.11
N GLN A 92 16.71 20.54 -6.94
CA GLN A 92 16.21 21.83 -6.47
C GLN A 92 17.34 22.78 -6.07
N THR A 93 17.11 24.07 -6.25
CA THR A 93 18.08 25.15 -6.02
C THR A 93 17.76 26.01 -4.80
N SER A 94 16.65 25.72 -4.09
CA SER A 94 16.28 26.39 -2.86
C SER A 94 15.57 25.43 -1.89
N ALA A 95 15.59 25.77 -0.59
CA ALA A 95 14.85 25.02 0.43
C ALA A 95 13.33 25.05 0.18
N ALA A 96 12.80 26.21 -0.24
CA ALA A 96 11.38 26.37 -0.56
C ALA A 96 10.95 25.46 -1.73
N ASP A 97 11.74 25.39 -2.80
CA ASP A 97 11.43 24.54 -3.96
C ASP A 97 11.59 23.06 -3.64
N THR A 98 12.52 22.72 -2.73
CA THR A 98 12.69 21.36 -2.18
C THR A 98 11.43 20.89 -1.45
N LEU A 99 10.88 21.74 -0.57
CA LEU A 99 9.64 21.43 0.16
C LEU A 99 8.41 21.36 -0.76
N LYS A 100 8.33 22.26 -1.76
CA LYS A 100 7.27 22.22 -2.78
C LYS A 100 7.32 20.93 -3.60
N ALA A 101 8.52 20.51 -4.02
CA ALA A 101 8.70 19.27 -4.77
C ALA A 101 8.29 18.03 -3.95
N MET A 102 8.62 18.00 -2.66
CA MET A 102 8.15 16.95 -1.74
C MET A 102 6.63 16.93 -1.63
N ALA A 103 6.01 18.08 -1.37
CA ALA A 103 4.56 18.18 -1.22
C ALA A 103 3.82 17.76 -2.51
N ALA A 104 4.32 18.18 -3.67
CA ALA A 104 3.78 17.79 -4.98
C ALA A 104 3.88 16.28 -5.23
N SER A 105 5.06 15.68 -4.96
CA SER A 105 5.25 14.24 -5.12
C SER A 105 4.33 13.44 -4.22
N LEU A 106 4.15 13.86 -2.96
CA LEU A 106 3.20 13.21 -2.06
C LEU A 106 1.75 13.35 -2.54
N ALA A 107 1.35 14.53 -3.00
CA ALA A 107 0.00 14.74 -3.52
C ALA A 107 -0.30 13.85 -4.75
N GLU A 108 0.68 13.70 -5.65
CA GLU A 108 0.58 12.83 -6.83
C GLU A 108 0.63 11.35 -6.46
N ASP A 109 1.60 10.93 -5.65
CA ASP A 109 1.81 9.53 -5.30
C ASP A 109 0.66 8.98 -4.47
N PHE A 110 0.08 9.82 -3.62
CA PHE A 110 -1.05 9.46 -2.79
C PHE A 110 -2.42 9.79 -3.44
N ASN A 111 -2.47 10.27 -4.68
CA ASN A 111 -3.71 10.38 -5.47
C ASN A 111 -4.76 11.34 -4.87
N GLY A 112 -4.35 12.56 -4.51
CA GLY A 112 -5.25 13.61 -4.04
C GLY A 112 -5.58 13.58 -2.55
N GLU A 113 -4.80 12.83 -1.77
CA GLU A 113 -4.90 12.81 -0.31
C GLU A 113 -4.44 14.13 0.31
N LEU A 114 -4.92 14.40 1.52
CA LEU A 114 -4.64 15.64 2.21
C LEU A 114 -3.22 15.63 2.76
N VAL A 115 -2.33 16.37 2.11
CA VAL A 115 -0.94 16.56 2.53
C VAL A 115 -0.84 17.80 3.42
N ARG A 116 -0.21 17.66 4.58
CA ARG A 116 0.10 18.74 5.52
C ARG A 116 1.57 18.71 5.89
N LEU A 117 2.29 19.81 5.70
CA LEU A 117 3.66 19.99 6.19
C LEU A 117 3.62 20.96 7.37
N VAL A 118 4.21 20.58 8.50
CA VAL A 118 4.38 21.44 9.66
C VAL A 118 5.88 21.66 9.86
N LEU A 119 6.37 22.88 9.63
CA LEU A 119 7.78 23.24 9.81
C LEU A 119 8.01 23.92 11.15
N LEU A 120 9.18 23.68 11.75
CA LEU A 120 9.58 24.31 13.01
C LEU A 120 10.07 25.75 12.83
N THR A 121 10.59 26.06 11.64
CA THR A 121 11.12 27.37 11.26
C THR A 121 10.53 27.81 9.92
N PRO A 122 10.28 29.11 9.73
CA PRO A 122 9.80 29.62 8.46
C PRO A 122 10.91 29.54 7.39
N VAL A 123 10.53 29.16 6.18
CA VAL A 123 11.41 29.13 5.01
C VAL A 123 11.05 30.28 4.08
N ALA A 124 12.03 31.11 3.72
CA ALA A 124 11.80 32.27 2.86
C ALA A 124 11.26 31.87 1.48
N GLY A 125 10.24 32.59 0.98
CA GLY A 125 9.63 32.33 -0.33
C GLY A 125 8.73 31.09 -0.38
N LEU A 126 8.39 30.52 0.78
CA LEU A 126 7.47 29.41 0.91
C LEU A 126 6.18 29.87 1.60
N ASP A 127 5.10 29.88 0.83
CA ASP A 127 3.73 30.10 1.30
C ASP A 127 2.81 29.16 0.50
N ALA A 128 1.97 28.40 1.20
CA ALA A 128 1.09 27.41 0.61
C ALA A 128 0.01 26.92 1.60
N ASP A 129 -1.16 26.57 1.07
CA ASP A 129 -2.30 26.12 1.88
C ASP A 129 -2.04 24.81 2.65
N TRP A 130 -1.13 23.98 2.16
CA TRP A 130 -0.70 22.72 2.80
C TRP A 130 0.41 22.92 3.84
N LEU A 131 0.94 24.13 3.99
CA LEU A 131 2.01 24.44 4.93
C LEU A 131 1.46 25.03 6.22
N GLN A 132 2.11 24.67 7.34
CA GLN A 132 1.97 25.34 8.62
C GLN A 132 3.36 25.54 9.21
N VAL A 133 3.58 26.67 9.88
CA VAL A 133 4.83 26.93 10.62
C VAL A 133 4.47 27.04 12.10
N ILE A 134 5.04 26.15 12.92
CA ILE A 134 4.82 26.11 14.36
C ILE A 134 6.18 25.97 15.04
N ALA A 135 6.56 26.95 15.85
CA ALA A 135 7.84 26.94 16.56
C ALA A 135 7.96 25.70 17.47
N ALA A 136 9.18 25.19 17.62
CA ALA A 136 9.45 23.95 18.37
C ALA A 136 9.03 24.01 19.85
N ASP A 137 8.97 25.19 20.44
CA ASP A 137 8.55 25.45 21.83
C ASP A 137 7.04 25.66 21.98
N ASP A 138 6.28 25.74 20.89
CA ASP A 138 4.84 25.93 20.90
C ASP A 138 4.13 24.72 21.55
N ALA A 139 3.20 25.02 22.47
CA ALA A 139 2.43 24.01 23.19
C ALA A 139 1.62 23.09 22.26
N ARG A 140 1.23 23.57 21.07
CA ARG A 140 0.52 22.79 20.06
C ARG A 140 1.32 21.58 19.57
N LEU A 141 2.65 21.64 19.59
CA LEU A 141 3.50 20.51 19.21
C LEU A 141 3.73 19.51 20.34
N ALA A 142 3.25 19.75 21.57
CA ALA A 142 3.45 18.85 22.71
C ALA A 142 3.05 17.39 22.41
N PRO A 143 1.91 17.09 21.75
CA PRO A 143 1.53 15.71 21.41
C PRO A 143 2.51 15.02 20.44
N PHE A 144 3.29 15.78 19.68
CA PHE A 144 4.21 15.29 18.65
C PHE A 144 5.65 15.18 19.13
N ARG A 145 5.98 15.59 20.36
CA ARG A 145 7.36 15.62 20.86
C ARG A 145 8.04 14.25 20.81
N ASP A 146 7.35 13.21 21.27
CA ASP A 146 7.90 11.86 21.29
C ASP A 146 8.22 11.38 19.86
N CYS A 147 7.28 11.50 18.92
CA CYS A 147 7.52 11.07 17.54
C CYS A 147 8.54 11.93 16.79
N LEU A 148 8.62 13.24 17.09
CA LEU A 148 9.65 14.12 16.53
C LEU A 148 11.04 13.79 17.06
N SER A 149 11.16 13.29 18.30
CA SER A 149 12.42 12.83 18.87
C SER A 149 12.87 11.51 18.26
N ASP A 150 11.93 10.57 18.09
CA ASP A 150 12.24 9.24 17.56
C ASP A 150 12.52 9.26 16.05
N GLY A 151 11.89 10.17 15.31
CA GLY A 151 12.01 10.27 13.85
C GLY A 151 11.33 9.14 13.08
N GLU A 152 10.59 8.27 13.77
CA GLU A 152 9.98 7.08 13.19
C GLU A 152 8.62 7.37 12.56
N PRO A 153 8.37 6.96 11.30
CA PRO A 153 7.06 7.16 10.69
C PRO A 153 5.96 6.35 11.39
N ILE A 154 4.77 6.93 11.48
CA ILE A 154 3.60 6.34 12.16
C ILE A 154 2.45 6.25 11.16
N CYS A 155 1.88 5.07 10.99
CA CYS A 155 0.69 4.85 10.16
C CYS A 155 -0.49 4.37 11.01
N GLY A 156 -1.68 4.90 10.76
CA GLY A 156 -2.90 4.50 11.44
C GLY A 156 -3.83 5.65 11.75
N ARG A 157 -4.76 5.40 12.69
CA ARG A 157 -5.65 6.44 13.22
C ARG A 157 -4.91 7.23 14.29
N LEU A 158 -4.80 8.54 14.10
CA LEU A 158 -4.18 9.42 15.09
C LEU A 158 -5.14 9.75 16.23
N GLN A 159 -4.57 10.11 17.38
CA GLN A 159 -5.33 10.69 18.49
C GLN A 159 -5.95 12.03 18.08
N THR A 160 -7.10 12.37 18.66
CA THR A 160 -7.90 13.55 18.31
C THR A 160 -7.10 14.85 18.32
N GLU A 161 -6.20 15.04 19.29
CA GLU A 161 -5.36 16.25 19.41
C GLU A 161 -4.42 16.42 18.22
N LYS A 162 -3.73 15.34 17.80
CA LYS A 162 -2.84 15.33 16.64
C LYS A 162 -3.62 15.58 15.36
N HIS A 163 -4.75 14.91 15.25
CA HIS A 163 -5.61 14.95 14.08
C HIS A 163 -6.22 16.35 13.86
N ALA A 164 -6.67 17.00 14.93
CA ALA A 164 -7.18 18.37 14.89
C ALA A 164 -6.11 19.39 14.47
N LEU A 165 -4.87 19.24 14.94
CA LEU A 165 -3.77 20.12 14.55
C LEU A 165 -3.44 20.02 13.05
N LEU A 166 -3.40 18.80 12.50
CA LEU A 166 -2.96 18.55 11.13
C LEU A 166 -4.02 18.91 10.08
N TYR A 167 -5.29 18.69 10.40
CA TYR A 167 -6.37 18.74 9.40
C TYR A 167 -7.45 19.78 9.69
N ALA A 168 -7.52 20.33 10.90
CA ALA A 168 -8.49 21.34 11.29
C ALA A 168 -9.94 20.99 10.84
N GLU A 169 -10.54 21.81 9.97
CA GLU A 169 -11.91 21.61 9.46
C GLU A 169 -12.06 20.32 8.65
N GLN A 170 -10.98 19.86 8.01
CA GLN A 170 -10.96 18.64 7.19
C GLN A 170 -10.70 17.38 8.02
N ALA A 171 -10.55 17.51 9.34
CA ALA A 171 -10.31 16.36 10.22
C ALA A 171 -11.38 15.28 10.05
N ALA A 172 -12.66 15.64 9.97
CA ALA A 172 -13.75 14.65 9.83
C ALA A 172 -13.64 13.77 8.57
N GLU A 173 -12.98 14.25 7.52
CA GLU A 173 -12.80 13.55 6.25
C GLU A 173 -11.64 12.55 6.30
N VAL A 174 -10.70 12.70 7.25
CA VAL A 174 -9.50 11.86 7.35
C VAL A 174 -9.74 10.70 8.33
N GLN A 175 -9.80 9.49 7.79
CA GLN A 175 -9.99 8.24 8.54
C GLN A 175 -8.69 7.51 8.88
N SER A 176 -7.62 7.71 8.11
CA SER A 176 -6.29 7.16 8.41
C SER A 176 -5.17 8.14 8.03
N THR A 177 -4.02 8.08 8.70
CA THR A 177 -2.89 9.00 8.47
C THR A 177 -1.56 8.25 8.40
N ALA A 178 -0.71 8.65 7.46
CA ALA A 178 0.72 8.41 7.51
C ALA A 178 1.42 9.69 7.99
N LEU A 179 2.12 9.61 9.11
CA LEU A 179 2.87 10.69 9.75
C LEU A 179 4.35 10.40 9.61
N LEU A 180 5.10 11.34 9.06
CA LEU A 180 6.54 11.30 8.87
C LEU A 180 7.19 12.42 9.70
N PRO A 181 7.73 12.11 10.88
CA PRO A 181 8.49 13.08 11.66
C PRO A 181 9.86 13.34 11.01
N LEU A 182 10.32 14.59 11.07
CA LEU A 182 11.61 15.04 10.55
C LEU A 182 12.33 15.82 11.66
N PRO A 183 13.15 15.16 12.49
CA PRO A 183 13.81 15.80 13.63
C PRO A 183 14.55 17.08 13.22
N GLY A 184 14.32 18.18 13.95
CA GLY A 184 14.91 19.49 13.67
C GLY A 184 14.27 20.29 12.53
N ILE A 185 13.45 19.66 11.68
CA ILE A 185 12.80 20.31 10.53
C ILE A 185 11.30 20.49 10.78
N GLY A 186 10.62 19.45 11.26
CA GLY A 186 9.17 19.43 11.43
C GLY A 186 8.55 18.06 11.23
N LEU A 187 7.38 17.99 10.61
CA LEU A 187 6.70 16.75 10.27
C LEU A 187 5.87 16.90 9.01
N ILE A 188 5.60 15.77 8.36
CA ILE A 188 4.74 15.66 7.20
C ILE A 188 3.63 14.68 7.52
N ALA A 189 2.39 15.04 7.23
CA ALA A 189 1.25 14.16 7.37
C ALA A 189 0.53 14.00 6.03
N VAL A 190 0.16 12.75 5.72
CA VAL A 190 -0.70 12.41 4.59
C VAL A 190 -1.96 11.76 5.15
N GLY A 191 -3.09 12.44 5.04
CA GLY A 191 -4.39 11.99 5.53
C GLY A 191 -5.23 11.36 4.42
N SER A 192 -5.84 10.22 4.72
CA SER A 192 -6.74 9.49 3.82
C SER A 192 -8.17 9.40 4.34
N SER A 193 -9.14 9.49 3.43
CA SER A 193 -10.54 9.18 3.72
C SER A 193 -10.83 7.67 3.85
N ASP A 194 -9.92 6.81 3.39
CA ASP A 194 -10.01 5.37 3.58
C ASP A 194 -9.33 4.95 4.90
N ALA A 195 -10.09 4.33 5.79
CA ALA A 195 -9.61 3.84 7.08
C ALA A 195 -8.57 2.71 6.95
N ASN A 196 -8.56 1.98 5.84
CA ASN A 196 -7.68 0.84 5.60
C ASN A 196 -6.44 1.19 4.77
N ARG A 197 -6.33 2.45 4.31
CA ARG A 197 -5.19 2.87 3.49
C ARG A 197 -3.91 2.92 4.30
N PHE A 198 -3.91 3.60 5.45
CA PHE A 198 -2.79 3.63 6.38
C PHE A 198 -3.15 2.87 7.65
N TYR A 199 -2.66 1.64 7.78
CA TYR A 199 -2.97 0.78 8.92
C TYR A 199 -1.74 0.55 9.81
N PRO A 200 -1.93 0.32 11.13
CA PRO A 200 -0.84 -0.03 12.02
C PRO A 200 -0.12 -1.32 11.57
N GLY A 201 1.21 -1.28 11.51
CA GLY A 201 2.01 -2.40 11.02
C GLY A 201 2.20 -2.45 9.50
N MET A 202 1.64 -1.50 8.75
CA MET A 202 2.08 -1.23 7.37
C MET A 202 3.59 -0.93 7.37
N GLY A 203 4.33 -1.47 6.39
CA GLY A 203 5.74 -1.17 6.24
C GLY A 203 5.96 0.33 5.98
N THR A 204 6.77 0.98 6.81
CA THR A 204 7.06 2.43 6.75
C THR A 204 8.36 2.76 6.03
N LEU A 205 9.02 1.77 5.43
CA LEU A 205 10.34 1.90 4.81
C LEU A 205 10.40 3.07 3.81
N PHE A 206 9.45 3.15 2.88
CA PHE A 206 9.46 4.20 1.86
C PHE A 206 9.25 5.59 2.47
N LEU A 207 8.36 5.75 3.47
CA LEU A 207 8.19 7.02 4.18
C LEU A 207 9.49 7.48 4.85
N ARG A 208 10.20 6.54 5.49
CA ARG A 208 11.50 6.81 6.10
C ARG A 208 12.51 7.27 5.04
N MET A 209 12.63 6.55 3.93
CA MET A 209 13.54 6.91 2.83
C MET A 209 13.22 8.28 2.22
N MET A 210 11.94 8.63 2.10
CA MET A 210 11.50 9.95 1.64
C MET A 210 11.90 11.04 2.63
N GLY A 211 11.71 10.80 3.93
CA GLY A 211 12.11 11.75 4.98
C GLY A 211 13.61 11.96 5.06
N GLU A 212 14.40 10.89 5.01
CA GLU A 212 15.86 10.94 4.94
C GLU A 212 16.33 11.73 3.71
N SER A 213 15.75 11.44 2.54
CA SER A 213 16.07 12.15 1.29
C SER A 213 15.78 13.64 1.39
N LEU A 214 14.63 14.01 1.97
CA LEU A 214 14.27 15.41 2.18
C LEU A 214 15.21 16.11 3.17
N SER A 215 15.49 15.49 4.31
CA SER A 215 16.39 16.04 5.32
C SER A 215 17.77 16.34 4.72
N VAL A 216 18.36 15.39 4.00
CA VAL A 216 19.66 15.58 3.33
C VAL A 216 19.57 16.62 2.21
N ALA A 217 18.47 16.67 1.46
CA ALA A 217 18.29 17.66 0.41
C ALA A 217 18.20 19.10 0.96
N LEU A 218 17.61 19.28 2.15
CA LEU A 218 17.48 20.58 2.82
C LEU A 218 18.80 21.06 3.43
N GLN A 219 19.64 20.15 3.95
CA GLN A 219 20.96 20.48 4.51
C GLN A 219 21.88 21.25 3.55
N ARG A 220 21.66 21.16 2.24
CA ARG A 220 22.41 21.93 1.24
C ARG A 220 22.16 23.44 1.31
N PHE A 221 21.11 23.85 2.00
CA PHE A 221 20.68 25.24 2.16
C PHE A 221 20.79 25.72 3.62
N ASP A 222 21.22 24.85 4.54
CA ASP A 222 21.56 25.23 5.91
C ASP A 222 22.90 25.98 5.86
N ALA A 223 22.86 27.29 6.08
CA ALA A 223 24.04 28.16 6.13
C ALA A 223 24.63 28.25 7.54
#